data_AF-A0A976FPU9-F1
#
_entry.id   AF-A0A976FPU9-F1
#
_cell.length_a   1.000
_cell.length_b   1.000
_cell.length_c   1.000
_cell.angle_alpha   90.00
_cell.angle_beta   90.00
_cell.angle_gamma   90.00
#
_symmetry.space_group_name_H-M   'P 1'
#
loop_
_entity.id
_entity.type
_entity.pdbx_description
1 polymer ?
#
loop_
_entity_poly.entity_id
_entity_poly.type
_entity_poly.pdbx_seq_one_letter_code
_entity_poly.pdbx_strand_id
1 'polypeptide(L)'
;MVRTTLFRAKFFPQRATSRCVSSVIIIPRLRNAFQPTACSSLLYRRATAAEQTVRKHYYYRSSSRRESRAMSGDVVVLGLISINVAVTIGWMRARAPPPLHPAAQLRSFRPSMETMLTHFTTSTQHLLDGRYYTLLTAMFSQATLSHLGANMLGLYFFGRHICDVLGPKKFIGLYLASGVLSSAAAVYEQQLSRQLNYNLGASGAVNAITAMSILLFPHGTLLIFGLVPMPAWLGGSLFILKDAYAFVTDRQDGIGHVAHLSGAAVGAGYYSYLRRGRFWRF
;
A
#
# COMPACT_ATOMS: atom_id res chain seq x y z
N MET A 1 60.69 38.17 11.44
CA MET A 1 61.04 37.69 12.80
C MET A 1 61.38 36.20 12.68
N VAL A 2 62.65 35.89 12.91
CA VAL A 2 63.32 34.59 12.73
C VAL A 2 62.99 33.67 13.90
N ARG A 3 62.80 32.35 13.67
CA ARG A 3 63.47 31.29 14.45
C ARG A 3 63.29 29.87 13.90
N THR A 4 64.43 29.40 13.41
CA THR A 4 65.01 28.06 13.27
C THR A 4 64.94 27.16 14.52
N THR A 5 64.77 25.84 14.33
CA THR A 5 65.55 24.73 14.96
C THR A 5 65.15 23.39 14.29
N LEU A 6 65.96 22.77 13.41
CA LEU A 6 67.14 21.89 13.59
C LEU A 6 66.88 20.46 14.11
N PHE A 7 67.11 19.49 13.20
CA PHE A 7 67.84 18.19 13.32
C PHE A 7 67.41 17.20 14.44
N ARG A 8 67.36 15.87 14.25
CA ARG A 8 68.44 15.00 13.75
C ARG A 8 67.92 13.55 13.62
N ALA A 9 68.26 12.88 12.52
CA ALA A 9 68.15 11.42 12.38
C ALA A 9 69.38 10.73 13.02
N LYS A 10 69.21 9.50 13.54
CA LYS A 10 70.30 8.53 13.72
C LYS A 10 69.80 7.09 13.51
N PHE A 11 70.30 6.49 12.43
CA PHE A 11 70.55 5.05 12.31
C PHE A 11 71.70 4.63 13.25
N PHE A 12 71.66 3.43 13.80
CA PHE A 12 72.61 2.31 13.57
C PHE A 12 72.27 1.10 14.49
N PRO A 13 72.58 -0.15 14.09
CA PRO A 13 72.19 -1.38 14.76
C PRO A 13 73.35 -2.08 15.50
N GLN A 14 73.03 -3.28 16.02
CA GLN A 14 73.89 -4.42 16.39
C GLN A 14 74.30 -4.68 17.85
N ARG A 15 74.31 -6.00 18.13
CA ARG A 15 75.04 -6.80 19.14
C ARG A 15 74.38 -6.88 20.52
N ALA A 16 73.85 -8.06 20.85
CA ALA A 16 74.52 -9.17 21.53
C ALA A 16 73.99 -9.17 22.99
N THR A 17 73.79 -10.25 23.74
CA THR A 17 74.49 -11.53 23.89
C THR A 17 73.59 -12.45 24.75
N SER A 18 73.60 -13.73 24.42
CA SER A 18 73.84 -14.88 25.32
C SER A 18 72.88 -15.25 26.48
N ARG A 19 72.57 -16.57 26.44
CA ARG A 19 72.48 -17.57 27.53
C ARG A 19 71.16 -17.66 28.31
N CYS A 20 70.40 -18.75 28.12
CA CYS A 20 70.55 -20.12 28.70
C CYS A 20 69.65 -20.20 29.95
N VAL A 21 68.60 -21.00 30.03
CA VAL A 21 68.49 -22.40 30.56
C VAL A 21 66.96 -22.54 30.77
N SER A 22 66.17 -23.57 30.42
CA SER A 22 66.31 -25.01 30.64
C SER A 22 65.19 -25.80 29.95
N SER A 23 65.46 -27.09 29.74
CA SER A 23 64.49 -28.22 29.69
C SER A 23 63.87 -28.63 28.34
N VAL A 24 64.61 -29.57 27.75
CA VAL A 24 64.27 -30.63 26.79
C VAL A 24 63.05 -31.48 27.23
N ILE A 25 62.21 -31.93 26.28
CA ILE A 25 61.77 -33.33 26.04
C ILE A 25 60.99 -33.42 24.70
N ILE A 26 61.15 -34.56 24.03
CA ILE A 26 60.92 -34.89 22.61
C ILE A 26 59.71 -35.84 22.46
N ILE A 27 58.75 -35.52 21.56
CA ILE A 27 57.88 -36.39 20.68
C ILE A 27 56.78 -37.28 21.35
N PRO A 28 55.57 -37.65 20.77
CA PRO A 28 55.14 -37.72 19.34
C PRO A 28 53.72 -37.21 18.91
N ARG A 29 53.55 -37.19 17.57
CA ARG A 29 52.34 -37.32 16.70
C ARG A 29 50.95 -37.49 17.34
N LEU A 30 49.97 -36.75 16.78
CA LEU A 30 48.62 -37.27 16.45
C LEU A 30 48.11 -36.66 15.13
N ARG A 31 47.99 -37.49 14.09
CA ARG A 31 47.01 -37.32 13.00
C ARG A 31 45.66 -37.79 13.54
N ASN A 32 44.61 -36.98 13.43
CA ASN A 32 43.36 -37.36 12.74
C ASN A 32 42.17 -36.42 13.03
N ALA A 33 41.34 -36.32 11.98
CA ALA A 33 39.89 -36.25 12.03
C ALA A 33 39.21 -34.97 12.53
N PHE A 34 38.92 -34.07 11.58
CA PHE A 34 37.59 -33.46 11.47
C PHE A 34 37.21 -33.35 9.98
N GLN A 35 36.86 -34.50 9.39
CA GLN A 35 35.91 -34.49 8.28
C GLN A 35 34.54 -34.16 8.88
N PRO A 36 33.80 -33.15 8.38
CA PRO A 36 32.44 -32.92 8.83
C PRO A 36 31.60 -34.16 8.50
N THR A 37 31.01 -34.75 9.53
CA THR A 37 30.14 -35.92 9.43
C THR A 37 28.96 -35.60 8.49
N ALA A 38 28.65 -36.56 7.62
CA ALA A 38 27.66 -36.45 6.55
C ALA A 38 26.24 -36.05 7.02
N CYS A 39 25.95 -36.14 8.33
CA CYS A 39 24.67 -35.77 8.94
C CYS A 39 24.38 -34.25 8.89
N SER A 40 25.42 -33.41 8.92
CA SER A 40 25.25 -31.95 8.88
C SER A 40 24.94 -31.42 7.47
N SER A 41 25.40 -32.13 6.44
CA SER A 41 25.18 -31.74 5.03
C SER A 41 23.74 -31.99 4.56
N LEU A 42 23.09 -33.03 5.08
CA LEU A 42 21.70 -33.38 4.75
C LEU A 42 20.70 -32.44 5.42
N LEU A 43 20.95 -32.03 6.68
CA LEU A 43 20.11 -31.05 7.38
C LEU A 43 20.26 -29.65 6.77
N TYR A 44 21.47 -29.25 6.37
CA TYR A 44 21.72 -27.98 5.68
C TYR A 44 21.14 -27.98 4.24
N ARG A 45 21.28 -29.09 3.49
CA ARG A 45 20.62 -29.24 2.18
C ARG A 45 19.09 -29.33 2.29
N ARG A 46 18.53 -29.92 3.35
CA ARG A 46 17.08 -29.94 3.58
C ARG A 46 16.54 -28.58 4.02
N ALA A 47 17.26 -27.83 4.83
CA ALA A 47 16.87 -26.46 5.21
C ALA A 47 16.88 -25.54 3.98
N THR A 48 17.91 -25.62 3.14
CA THR A 48 17.99 -24.83 1.89
C THR A 48 17.02 -25.31 0.82
N ALA A 49 16.76 -26.62 0.70
CA ALA A 49 15.73 -27.13 -0.21
C ALA A 49 14.31 -26.80 0.29
N ALA A 50 14.01 -26.88 1.59
CA ALA A 50 12.71 -26.49 2.16
C ALA A 50 12.49 -24.98 2.07
N GLU A 51 13.51 -24.15 2.34
CA GLU A 51 13.46 -22.70 2.13
C GLU A 51 13.39 -22.32 0.65
N GLN A 52 14.05 -23.06 -0.26
CA GLN A 52 13.93 -22.85 -1.71
C GLN A 52 12.60 -23.34 -2.28
N THR A 53 11.98 -24.36 -1.67
CA THR A 53 10.64 -24.84 -2.04
C THR A 53 9.56 -23.88 -1.54
N VAL A 54 9.80 -23.15 -0.44
CA VAL A 54 8.94 -22.04 0.03
C VAL A 54 9.18 -20.75 -0.76
N ARG A 55 10.35 -20.57 -1.39
CA ARG A 55 10.70 -19.38 -2.19
C ARG A 55 10.34 -19.44 -3.68
N LYS A 56 9.72 -20.51 -4.17
CA LYS A 56 9.40 -20.63 -5.60
C LYS A 56 7.91 -20.89 -5.83
N HIS A 57 7.29 -19.97 -6.57
CA HIS A 57 5.94 -19.97 -7.13
C HIS A 57 4.84 -19.27 -6.33
N TYR A 58 4.98 -17.95 -6.15
CA TYR A 58 3.80 -17.08 -6.11
C TYR A 58 3.39 -16.74 -7.55
N TYR A 59 2.93 -17.76 -8.26
CA TYR A 59 2.07 -17.52 -9.41
C TYR A 59 0.69 -17.17 -8.88
N TYR A 60 0.10 -16.11 -9.44
CA TYR A 60 -1.30 -15.75 -9.30
C TYR A 60 -2.15 -16.96 -9.74
N ARG A 61 -2.44 -17.85 -8.80
CA ARG A 61 -3.29 -19.03 -9.00
C ARG A 61 -4.45 -18.88 -8.05
N SER A 62 -5.61 -18.60 -8.64
CA SER A 62 -6.90 -18.86 -8.02
C SER A 62 -6.87 -20.31 -7.51
N SER A 63 -6.80 -20.49 -6.19
CA SER A 63 -6.92 -21.80 -5.57
C SER A 63 -8.29 -21.87 -4.92
N SER A 64 -9.23 -22.35 -5.71
CA SER A 64 -10.39 -23.12 -5.26
C SER A 64 -10.02 -24.03 -4.08
N ARG A 65 -10.57 -23.77 -2.88
CA ARG A 65 -10.98 -24.77 -1.86
C ARG A 65 -11.21 -24.12 -0.49
N ARG A 66 -12.33 -23.41 -0.35
CA ARG A 66 -13.22 -23.48 0.83
C ARG A 66 -14.59 -22.89 0.46
N GLU A 67 -15.33 -23.63 -0.35
CA GLU A 67 -16.77 -23.42 -0.51
C GLU A 67 -17.47 -23.80 0.80
N SER A 68 -17.65 -22.83 1.69
CA SER A 68 -18.73 -22.88 2.66
C SER A 68 -19.22 -21.46 2.96
N ARG A 69 -20.18 -21.00 2.15
CA ARG A 69 -21.07 -19.84 2.38
C ARG A 69 -20.45 -18.46 2.62
N ALA A 70 -19.13 -18.30 2.65
CA ALA A 70 -18.49 -16.98 2.63
C ALA A 70 -18.53 -16.40 1.21
N MET A 71 -19.04 -15.18 1.06
CA MET A 71 -18.93 -14.45 -0.22
C MET A 71 -17.45 -14.34 -0.60
N SER A 72 -17.10 -14.74 -1.82
CA SER A 72 -15.74 -14.58 -2.35
C SER A 72 -15.34 -13.11 -2.31
N GLY A 73 -14.06 -12.82 -2.00
CA GLY A 73 -13.53 -11.46 -2.04
C GLY A 73 -13.73 -10.79 -3.39
N ASP A 74 -13.77 -11.57 -4.49
CA ASP A 74 -14.12 -11.08 -5.82
C ASP A 74 -15.51 -10.44 -5.84
N VAL A 75 -16.53 -11.08 -5.27
CA VAL A 75 -17.93 -10.58 -5.31
C VAL A 75 -18.04 -9.27 -4.56
N VAL A 76 -17.39 -9.16 -3.40
CA VAL A 76 -17.40 -7.94 -2.59
C VAL A 76 -16.72 -6.80 -3.32
N VAL A 77 -15.52 -7.04 -3.86
CA VAL A 77 -14.73 -6.04 -4.57
C VAL A 77 -15.42 -5.60 -5.86
N LEU A 78 -15.90 -6.55 -6.66
CA LEU A 78 -16.65 -6.25 -7.88
C LEU A 78 -17.96 -5.52 -7.59
N GLY A 79 -18.62 -5.81 -6.46
CA GLY A 79 -19.80 -5.06 -6.00
C GLY A 79 -19.46 -3.59 -5.74
N LEU A 80 -18.40 -3.31 -4.99
CA LEU A 80 -17.94 -1.93 -4.75
C LEU A 80 -17.53 -1.24 -6.05
N ILE A 81 -16.83 -1.93 -6.96
CA ILE A 81 -16.46 -1.41 -8.28
C ILE A 81 -17.72 -1.04 -9.07
N SER A 82 -18.72 -1.92 -9.07
CA SER A 82 -19.97 -1.71 -9.81
C SER A 82 -20.74 -0.47 -9.32
N ILE A 83 -20.75 -0.22 -8.00
CA ILE A 83 -21.37 0.98 -7.43
C ILE A 83 -20.65 2.25 -7.93
N ASN A 84 -19.31 2.28 -7.87
CA ASN A 84 -18.52 3.41 -8.34
C ASN A 84 -18.72 3.67 -9.86
N VAL A 85 -18.76 2.60 -10.65
CA VAL A 85 -19.07 2.66 -12.09
C VAL A 85 -20.45 3.26 -12.32
N ALA A 86 -21.47 2.81 -11.58
CA ALA A 86 -22.83 3.31 -11.72
C ALA A 86 -22.93 4.82 -11.41
N VAL A 87 -22.30 5.28 -10.33
CA VAL A 87 -22.26 6.71 -9.99
C VAL A 87 -21.49 7.51 -11.04
N THR A 88 -20.39 6.96 -11.58
CA THR A 88 -19.62 7.60 -12.67
C THR A 88 -20.42 7.70 -13.96
N ILE A 89 -21.25 6.71 -14.29
CA ILE A 89 -22.22 6.82 -15.40
C ILE A 89 -23.18 7.99 -15.15
N GLY A 90 -23.60 8.21 -13.90
CA GLY A 90 -24.34 9.41 -13.49
C GLY A 90 -23.62 10.70 -13.86
N TRP A 91 -22.32 10.82 -13.55
CA TRP A 91 -21.50 11.98 -13.95
C TRP A 91 -21.40 12.16 -15.46
N MET A 92 -21.17 11.07 -16.20
CA MET A 92 -21.07 11.13 -17.66
C MET A 92 -22.40 11.58 -18.28
N ARG A 93 -23.53 11.07 -17.75
CA ARG A 93 -24.86 11.50 -18.17
C ARG A 93 -25.14 12.94 -17.81
N ALA A 94 -24.75 13.42 -16.63
CA ALA A 94 -24.95 14.82 -16.23
C ALA A 94 -24.20 15.81 -17.15
N ARG A 95 -23.05 15.41 -17.71
CA ARG A 95 -22.20 16.24 -18.59
C ARG A 95 -22.60 16.25 -20.07
N ALA A 96 -23.18 15.16 -20.58
CA ALA A 96 -23.55 15.07 -22.00
C ALA A 96 -24.58 16.17 -22.36
N PRO A 97 -24.76 16.65 -23.59
CA PRO A 97 -25.93 17.49 -23.92
C PRO A 97 -27.25 16.68 -23.79
N PRO A 98 -28.40 17.31 -23.47
CA PRO A 98 -29.68 16.61 -23.47
C PRO A 98 -30.05 16.12 -24.89
N PRO A 99 -30.78 15.00 -25.03
CA PRO A 99 -31.25 14.53 -26.33
C PRO A 99 -32.09 15.61 -27.05
N LEU A 100 -31.93 15.76 -28.36
CA LEU A 100 -32.67 16.76 -29.14
C LEU A 100 -34.18 16.48 -29.21
N HIS A 101 -34.60 15.21 -29.16
CA HIS A 101 -36.00 14.83 -29.25
C HIS A 101 -36.71 14.85 -27.87
N PRO A 102 -37.85 15.55 -27.72
CA PRO A 102 -38.58 15.65 -26.45
C PRO A 102 -38.99 14.29 -25.86
N ALA A 103 -39.42 13.35 -26.70
CA ALA A 103 -39.78 12.00 -26.26
C ALA A 103 -38.59 11.17 -25.74
N ALA A 104 -37.36 11.51 -26.15
CA ALA A 104 -36.14 10.89 -25.62
C ALA A 104 -35.75 11.50 -24.26
N GLN A 105 -35.96 12.81 -24.09
CA GLN A 105 -35.71 13.51 -22.81
C GLN A 105 -36.59 12.94 -21.69
N LEU A 106 -37.89 12.70 -21.95
CA LEU A 106 -38.83 12.14 -20.97
C LEU A 106 -38.53 10.69 -20.58
N ARG A 107 -37.87 9.92 -21.45
CA ARG A 107 -37.55 8.50 -21.21
C ARG A 107 -36.17 8.28 -20.58
N SER A 108 -35.28 9.27 -20.66
CA SER A 108 -33.91 9.12 -20.15
C SER A 108 -33.82 9.59 -18.69
N PHE A 109 -33.65 8.65 -17.75
CA PHE A 109 -33.19 9.02 -16.41
C PHE A 109 -31.80 9.64 -16.50
N ARG A 110 -31.70 10.91 -16.10
CA ARG A 110 -30.51 11.72 -16.25
C ARG A 110 -30.39 12.68 -15.06
N PRO A 111 -29.44 12.45 -14.14
CA PRO A 111 -29.20 13.40 -13.05
C PRO A 111 -28.67 14.72 -13.62
N SER A 112 -29.07 15.83 -13.00
CA SER A 112 -28.52 17.15 -13.34
C SER A 112 -27.10 17.29 -12.76
N MET A 113 -26.33 18.26 -13.29
CA MET A 113 -25.02 18.59 -12.71
C MET A 113 -25.16 19.02 -11.25
N GLU A 114 -26.19 19.80 -10.94
CA GLU A 114 -26.52 20.22 -9.57
C GLU A 114 -26.75 19.00 -8.68
N THR A 115 -27.59 18.05 -9.10
CA THR A 115 -27.83 16.81 -8.35
C THR A 115 -26.52 16.06 -8.07
N MET A 116 -25.62 15.95 -9.04
CA MET A 116 -24.33 15.28 -8.85
C MET A 116 -23.43 16.03 -7.87
N LEU A 117 -23.36 17.36 -7.97
CA LEU A 117 -22.56 18.18 -7.06
C LEU A 117 -23.12 18.15 -5.64
N THR A 118 -24.43 18.33 -5.46
CA THR A 118 -25.10 18.40 -4.16
C THR A 118 -25.08 17.07 -3.39
N HIS A 119 -25.17 15.94 -4.09
CA HIS A 119 -25.35 14.64 -3.45
C HIS A 119 -24.18 13.67 -3.61
N PHE A 120 -23.28 13.87 -4.57
CA PHE A 120 -22.15 12.98 -4.85
C PHE A 120 -20.80 13.67 -4.75
N THR A 121 -20.74 14.82 -4.09
CA THR A 121 -19.49 15.44 -3.65
C THR A 121 -19.62 15.89 -2.20
N THR A 122 -18.49 16.16 -1.55
CA THR A 122 -18.45 16.68 -0.18
C THR A 122 -17.63 17.95 -0.13
N SER A 123 -18.03 18.89 0.71
CA SER A 123 -17.31 20.15 0.97
C SER A 123 -17.71 20.72 2.33
N THR A 124 -17.01 21.74 2.80
CA THR A 124 -17.38 22.45 4.04
C THR A 124 -18.83 22.92 4.01
N GLN A 125 -19.31 23.49 2.88
CA GLN A 125 -20.70 23.94 2.75
C GLN A 125 -21.71 22.81 2.91
N HIS A 126 -21.45 21.64 2.33
CA HIS A 126 -22.35 20.49 2.48
C HIS A 126 -22.52 20.09 3.94
N LEU A 127 -21.44 20.13 4.72
CA LEU A 127 -21.48 19.79 6.14
C LEU A 127 -22.21 20.88 6.96
N LEU A 128 -21.98 22.16 6.65
CA LEU A 128 -22.71 23.27 7.27
C LEU A 128 -24.21 23.23 6.99
N ASP A 129 -24.60 22.79 5.79
CA ASP A 129 -26.00 22.60 5.41
C ASP A 129 -26.62 21.30 5.98
N GLY A 130 -25.91 20.58 6.86
CA GLY A 130 -26.38 19.35 7.50
C GLY A 130 -26.36 18.11 6.60
N ARG A 131 -25.73 18.16 5.43
CA ARG A 131 -25.66 17.04 4.47
C ARG A 131 -24.51 16.07 4.78
N TYR A 132 -24.44 15.56 6.01
CA TYR A 132 -23.35 14.67 6.45
C TYR A 132 -23.21 13.37 5.64
N TYR A 133 -24.30 12.91 5.01
CA TYR A 133 -24.27 11.74 4.13
C TYR A 133 -23.33 11.92 2.92
N THR A 134 -23.00 13.17 2.55
CA THR A 134 -22.06 13.47 1.45
C THR A 134 -20.67 12.92 1.70
N LEU A 135 -20.25 12.77 2.96
CA LEU A 135 -18.98 12.13 3.30
C LEU A 135 -18.90 10.69 2.77
N LEU A 136 -20.04 9.99 2.77
CA LEU A 136 -20.18 8.61 2.29
C LEU A 136 -20.45 8.56 0.78
N THR A 137 -21.35 9.39 0.25
CA THR A 137 -21.68 9.32 -1.18
C THR A 137 -20.54 9.83 -2.06
N ALA A 138 -19.76 10.81 -1.58
CA ALA A 138 -18.60 11.34 -2.30
C ALA A 138 -17.49 10.29 -2.52
N MET A 139 -17.32 9.33 -1.62
CA MET A 139 -16.30 8.28 -1.83
C MET A 139 -16.66 7.31 -2.96
N PHE A 140 -17.94 7.21 -3.35
CA PHE A 140 -18.38 6.39 -4.49
C PHE A 140 -18.42 7.17 -5.81
N SER A 141 -17.93 8.40 -5.82
CA SER A 141 -18.11 9.35 -6.92
C SER A 141 -16.79 9.57 -7.65
N GLN A 142 -16.77 9.37 -8.97
CA GLN A 142 -15.62 9.69 -9.81
C GLN A 142 -16.05 10.54 -11.00
N ALA A 143 -15.52 11.75 -11.03
CA ALA A 143 -15.84 12.74 -12.04
C ALA A 143 -15.23 12.40 -13.41
N THR A 144 -14.18 11.59 -13.51
CA THR A 144 -13.52 11.26 -14.79
C THR A 144 -13.24 9.76 -14.91
N LEU A 145 -13.18 9.27 -16.16
CA LEU A 145 -12.87 7.87 -16.44
C LEU A 145 -11.45 7.49 -16.02
N SER A 146 -10.49 8.41 -16.11
CA SER A 146 -9.12 8.17 -15.62
C SER A 146 -9.09 8.02 -14.10
N HIS A 147 -9.82 8.87 -13.36
CA HIS A 147 -9.93 8.78 -11.91
C HIS A 147 -10.64 7.49 -11.47
N LEU A 148 -11.71 7.10 -12.18
CA LEU A 148 -12.37 5.80 -11.98
C LEU A 148 -11.40 4.64 -12.25
N GLY A 149 -10.73 4.65 -13.40
CA GLY A 149 -9.83 3.58 -13.83
C GLY A 149 -8.71 3.33 -12.81
N ALA A 150 -8.02 4.39 -12.37
CA ALA A 150 -6.94 4.26 -11.39
C ALA A 150 -7.42 3.68 -10.05
N ASN A 151 -8.55 4.16 -9.52
CA ASN A 151 -9.08 3.69 -8.24
C ASN A 151 -9.60 2.26 -8.32
N MET A 152 -10.37 1.92 -9.37
CA MET A 152 -10.95 0.59 -9.50
C MET A 152 -9.88 -0.46 -9.79
N LEU A 153 -8.82 -0.10 -10.53
CA LEU A 153 -7.67 -0.96 -10.74
C LEU A 153 -6.93 -1.25 -9.43
N GLY A 154 -6.68 -0.20 -8.62
CA GLY A 154 -6.11 -0.37 -7.28
C GLY A 154 -6.99 -1.24 -6.39
N LEU A 155 -8.29 -0.94 -6.32
CA LEU A 155 -9.25 -1.72 -5.53
C LEU A 155 -9.30 -3.19 -5.97
N TYR A 156 -9.24 -3.47 -7.27
CA TYR A 156 -9.26 -4.84 -7.79
C TYR A 156 -7.99 -5.62 -7.45
N PHE A 157 -6.81 -5.02 -7.60
CA PHE A 157 -5.55 -5.72 -7.35
C PHE A 157 -5.25 -5.88 -5.86
N PHE A 158 -5.41 -4.82 -5.07
CA PHE A 158 -5.11 -4.87 -3.64
C PHE A 158 -6.29 -5.38 -2.82
N GLY A 159 -7.53 -5.08 -3.21
CA GLY A 159 -8.71 -5.31 -2.37
C GLY A 159 -9.10 -6.78 -2.23
N ARG A 160 -8.96 -7.59 -3.28
CA ARG A 160 -9.43 -8.99 -3.25
C ARG A 160 -8.72 -9.82 -2.20
N HIS A 161 -7.39 -9.75 -2.22
CA HIS A 161 -6.56 -10.47 -1.26
C HIS A 161 -6.80 -10.00 0.18
N ILE A 162 -6.99 -8.68 0.37
CA ILE A 162 -7.31 -8.14 1.69
C ILE A 162 -8.71 -8.57 2.15
N CYS A 163 -9.66 -8.70 1.24
CA CYS A 163 -10.98 -9.22 1.55
C CYS A 163 -10.93 -10.71 1.92
N ASP A 164 -10.11 -11.51 1.24
CA ASP A 164 -9.96 -12.94 1.57
C ASP A 164 -9.31 -13.14 2.94
N VAL A 165 -8.38 -12.25 3.30
CA VAL A 165 -7.66 -12.28 4.58
C VAL A 165 -8.51 -11.75 5.75
N LEU A 166 -9.21 -10.63 5.56
CA LEU A 166 -10.02 -10.01 6.61
C LEU A 166 -11.42 -10.59 6.72
N GLY A 167 -11.92 -11.18 5.63
CA GLY A 167 -13.31 -11.51 5.40
C GLY A 167 -14.15 -10.30 4.95
N PRO A 168 -15.28 -10.54 4.26
CA PRO A 168 -16.14 -9.50 3.67
C PRO A 168 -16.55 -8.37 4.62
N LYS A 169 -16.98 -8.70 5.84
CA LYS A 169 -17.51 -7.71 6.80
C LYS A 169 -16.43 -6.71 7.21
N LYS A 170 -15.24 -7.19 7.57
CA LYS A 170 -14.13 -6.33 8.01
C LYS A 170 -13.56 -5.54 6.83
N PHE A 171 -13.52 -6.14 5.64
CA PHE A 171 -13.11 -5.45 4.42
C PHE A 171 -14.03 -4.28 4.07
N ILE A 172 -15.35 -4.52 4.04
CA ILE A 172 -16.34 -3.46 3.79
C ILE A 172 -16.26 -2.39 4.88
N GLY A 173 -16.15 -2.79 6.15
CA GLY A 173 -15.98 -1.86 7.26
C GLY A 173 -14.73 -0.97 7.09
N LEU A 174 -13.59 -1.56 6.72
CA LEU A 174 -12.35 -0.83 6.45
C LEU A 174 -12.54 0.13 5.26
N TYR A 175 -13.11 -0.32 4.15
CA TYR A 175 -13.35 0.50 2.95
C TYR A 175 -14.24 1.71 3.26
N LEU A 176 -15.39 1.49 3.92
CA LEU A 176 -16.33 2.56 4.25
C LEU A 176 -15.77 3.52 5.30
N ALA A 177 -15.20 3.01 6.39
CA ALA A 177 -14.67 3.86 7.45
C ALA A 177 -13.50 4.72 6.96
N SER A 178 -12.55 4.12 6.23
CA SER A 178 -11.42 4.87 5.68
C SER A 178 -11.85 5.89 4.62
N GLY A 179 -12.83 5.57 3.77
CA GLY A 179 -13.39 6.51 2.81
C GLY A 179 -14.07 7.71 3.48
N VAL A 180 -14.96 7.48 4.46
CA VAL A 180 -15.62 8.55 5.21
C VAL A 180 -14.63 9.41 5.99
N LEU A 181 -13.64 8.80 6.67
CA LEU A 181 -12.60 9.54 7.38
C LEU A 181 -11.73 10.37 6.42
N SER A 182 -11.47 9.85 5.22
CA SER A 182 -10.71 10.59 4.20
C SER A 182 -11.52 11.76 3.64
N SER A 183 -12.81 11.58 3.39
CA SER A 183 -13.74 12.66 3.03
C SER A 183 -13.77 13.75 4.11
N ALA A 184 -13.83 13.35 5.39
CA ALA A 184 -13.81 14.29 6.50
C ALA A 184 -12.47 15.05 6.61
N ALA A 185 -11.35 14.35 6.42
CA ALA A 185 -10.03 14.96 6.38
C ALA A 185 -9.90 15.98 5.24
N ALA A 186 -10.47 15.69 4.07
CA ALA A 186 -10.52 16.63 2.95
C ALA A 186 -11.30 17.91 3.29
N VAL A 187 -12.47 17.77 3.92
CA VAL A 187 -13.26 18.94 4.34
C VAL A 187 -12.57 19.73 5.45
N TYR A 188 -11.84 19.05 6.34
CA TYR A 188 -11.07 19.73 7.38
C TYR A 188 -9.90 20.53 6.78
N GLU A 189 -9.18 19.96 5.80
CA GLU A 189 -8.14 20.68 5.06
C GLU A 189 -8.72 21.91 4.35
N GLN A 190 -9.86 21.75 3.69
CA GLN A 190 -10.59 22.83 3.03
C GLN A 190 -10.88 24.01 3.97
N GLN A 191 -11.26 23.72 5.23
CA GLN A 191 -11.52 24.73 6.24
C GLN A 191 -10.24 25.46 6.68
N LEU A 192 -9.11 24.77 6.73
CA LEU A 192 -7.81 25.36 7.07
C LEU A 192 -7.25 26.21 5.93
N SER A 193 -7.34 25.74 4.68
CA SER A 193 -6.84 26.43 3.50
C SER A 193 -7.76 27.53 2.98
N ARG A 194 -9.00 27.59 3.47
CA ARG A 194 -10.07 28.54 3.05
C ARG A 194 -10.40 28.46 1.56
N GLN A 195 -10.06 27.36 0.89
CA GLN A 195 -10.41 27.13 -0.49
C GLN A 195 -11.78 26.45 -0.57
N LEU A 196 -12.67 26.87 -1.46
CA LEU A 196 -13.95 26.20 -1.62
C LEU A 196 -13.91 25.24 -2.81
N ASN A 197 -13.66 23.97 -2.52
CA ASN A 197 -13.55 22.91 -3.51
C ASN A 197 -14.51 21.74 -3.20
N TYR A 198 -14.96 21.07 -4.26
CA TYR A 198 -15.74 19.83 -4.15
C TYR A 198 -14.81 18.63 -4.12
N ASN A 199 -14.92 17.81 -3.07
CA ASN A 199 -14.15 16.59 -2.91
C ASN A 199 -14.98 15.37 -3.29
N LEU A 200 -14.38 14.44 -4.03
CA LEU A 200 -14.99 13.18 -4.46
C LEU A 200 -13.91 12.16 -4.83
N GLY A 201 -14.17 10.87 -4.62
CA GLY A 201 -13.25 9.80 -5.01
C GLY A 201 -13.13 8.68 -3.99
N ALA A 202 -12.93 7.46 -4.49
CA ALA A 202 -12.71 6.27 -3.66
C ALA A 202 -11.27 6.16 -3.14
N SER A 203 -10.40 7.06 -3.57
CA SER A 203 -8.94 7.02 -3.41
C SER A 203 -8.49 6.90 -1.97
N GLY A 204 -9.11 7.60 -1.01
CA GLY A 204 -8.81 7.43 0.41
C GLY A 204 -9.01 5.99 0.90
N ALA A 205 -10.13 5.36 0.51
CA ALA A 205 -10.41 3.96 0.84
C ALA A 205 -9.49 2.99 0.09
N VAL A 206 -9.17 3.27 -1.17
CA VAL A 206 -8.23 2.48 -1.97
C VAL A 206 -6.81 2.57 -1.39
N ASN A 207 -6.38 3.72 -0.91
CA ASN A 207 -5.09 3.90 -0.24
C ASN A 207 -5.03 3.19 1.10
N ALA A 208 -6.13 3.14 1.86
CA ALA A 208 -6.21 2.33 3.08
C ALA A 208 -6.01 0.84 2.80
N ILE A 209 -6.70 0.32 1.77
CA ILE A 209 -6.56 -1.07 1.33
C ILE A 209 -5.15 -1.35 0.80
N THR A 210 -4.59 -0.42 0.02
CA THR A 210 -3.24 -0.53 -0.53
C THR A 210 -2.20 -0.57 0.58
N ALA A 211 -2.30 0.34 1.55
CA ALA A 211 -1.43 0.36 2.74
C ALA A 211 -1.54 -0.95 3.53
N MET A 212 -2.76 -1.43 3.78
CA MET A 212 -2.99 -2.71 4.45
C MET A 212 -2.33 -3.87 3.67
N SER A 213 -2.45 -3.87 2.35
CA SER A 213 -1.90 -4.92 1.49
C SER A 213 -0.39 -4.96 1.50
N ILE A 214 0.29 -3.83 1.38
CA ILE A 214 1.76 -3.79 1.38
C ILE A 214 2.36 -4.08 2.74
N LEU A 215 1.64 -3.80 3.83
CA LEU A 215 2.06 -4.10 5.20
C LEU A 215 1.86 -5.57 5.57
N LEU A 216 0.79 -6.20 5.08
CA LEU A 216 0.56 -7.64 5.28
C LEU A 216 1.41 -8.50 4.36
N PHE A 217 1.58 -8.09 3.10
CA PHE A 217 2.22 -8.89 2.06
C PHE A 217 3.33 -8.11 1.34
N PRO A 218 4.37 -7.67 2.07
CA PRO A 218 5.42 -6.83 1.49
C PRO A 218 6.12 -7.51 0.31
N HIS A 219 6.32 -8.82 0.36
CA HIS A 219 6.96 -9.60 -0.72
C HIS A 219 5.98 -10.21 -1.72
N GLY A 220 4.69 -9.86 -1.65
CA GLY A 220 3.71 -10.26 -2.67
C GLY A 220 4.09 -9.73 -4.04
N THR A 221 3.61 -10.36 -5.11
CA THR A 221 3.79 -9.86 -6.49
C THR A 221 2.44 -9.42 -7.04
N LEU A 222 2.38 -8.22 -7.61
CA LEU A 222 1.23 -7.67 -8.29
C LEU A 222 1.52 -7.60 -9.78
N LEU A 223 0.51 -7.85 -10.61
CA LEU A 223 0.61 -7.68 -12.05
C LEU A 223 0.03 -6.31 -12.41
N ILE A 224 0.87 -5.31 -12.66
CA ILE A 224 0.40 -4.01 -13.15
C ILE A 224 -0.25 -4.22 -14.52
N PHE A 225 -1.51 -3.77 -14.66
CA PHE A 225 -2.33 -3.96 -15.87
C PHE A 225 -2.45 -5.43 -16.31
N GLY A 226 -2.18 -6.40 -15.43
CA GLY A 226 -2.15 -7.82 -15.77
C GLY A 226 -0.91 -8.27 -16.56
N LEU A 227 0.06 -7.38 -16.80
CA LEU A 227 1.19 -7.63 -17.70
C LEU A 227 2.53 -7.65 -16.96
N VAL A 228 2.80 -6.66 -16.12
CA VAL A 228 4.14 -6.46 -15.53
C VAL A 228 4.15 -6.91 -14.07
N PRO A 229 4.85 -8.01 -13.71
CA PRO A 229 5.01 -8.40 -12.33
C PRO A 229 5.90 -7.40 -11.60
N MET A 230 5.41 -6.91 -10.47
CA MET A 230 6.13 -5.98 -9.61
C MET A 230 5.89 -6.35 -8.15
N PRO A 231 6.90 -6.20 -7.27
CA PRO A 231 6.71 -6.38 -5.85
C PRO A 231 5.58 -5.47 -5.31
N ALA A 232 4.72 -6.03 -4.47
CA ALA A 232 3.54 -5.35 -3.94
C ALA A 232 3.92 -4.10 -3.15
N TRP A 233 4.99 -4.18 -2.34
CA TRP A 233 5.52 -3.02 -1.64
C TRP A 233 5.87 -1.88 -2.60
N LEU A 234 6.56 -2.18 -3.71
CA LEU A 234 6.96 -1.17 -4.68
C LEU A 234 5.73 -0.55 -5.35
N GLY A 235 4.79 -1.38 -5.78
CA GLY A 235 3.57 -0.90 -6.42
C GLY A 235 2.68 -0.07 -5.53
N GLY A 236 2.39 -0.56 -4.33
CA GLY A 236 1.56 0.17 -3.39
C GLY A 236 2.25 1.44 -2.88
N SER A 237 3.57 1.39 -2.64
CA SER A 237 4.33 2.60 -2.30
C SER A 237 4.30 3.62 -3.43
N LEU A 238 4.52 3.24 -4.69
CA LEU A 238 4.41 4.17 -5.82
C LEU A 238 2.98 4.72 -5.97
N PHE A 239 1.96 3.87 -5.76
CA PHE A 239 0.56 4.28 -5.84
C PHE A 239 0.20 5.33 -4.78
N ILE A 240 0.72 5.21 -3.55
CA ILE A 240 0.49 6.17 -2.46
C ILE A 240 1.42 7.38 -2.57
N LEU A 241 2.69 7.19 -2.90
CA LEU A 241 3.72 8.24 -2.93
C LEU A 241 3.50 9.23 -4.06
N LYS A 242 2.84 8.85 -5.16
CA LYS A 242 2.46 9.81 -6.19
C LYS A 242 1.60 10.95 -5.60
N ASP A 243 0.71 10.61 -4.66
CA ASP A 243 -0.19 11.55 -4.01
C ASP A 243 0.56 12.38 -2.97
N ALA A 244 1.50 11.75 -2.24
CA ALA A 244 2.39 12.43 -1.31
C ALA A 244 3.29 13.46 -2.01
N TYR A 245 3.85 13.11 -3.18
CA TYR A 245 4.67 14.01 -3.98
C TYR A 245 3.85 15.20 -4.51
N ALA A 246 2.65 14.93 -5.02
CA ALA A 246 1.77 15.99 -5.51
C ALA A 246 1.27 16.92 -4.39
N PHE A 247 1.07 16.41 -3.17
CA PHE A 247 0.81 17.22 -1.97
C PHE A 247 1.99 18.15 -1.63
N VAL A 248 3.20 17.59 -1.51
CA VAL A 248 4.39 18.34 -1.08
C VAL A 248 4.81 19.38 -2.10
N THR A 249 4.49 19.17 -3.38
CA THR A 249 4.80 20.10 -4.46
C THR A 249 3.68 21.10 -4.78
N ASP A 250 2.64 21.17 -3.93
CA ASP A 250 1.48 22.07 -4.06
C ASP A 250 0.88 22.05 -5.47
N ARG A 251 0.76 20.85 -6.06
CA ARG A 251 0.16 20.73 -7.38
C ARG A 251 -1.31 21.08 -7.28
N GLN A 252 -1.70 22.19 -7.90
CA GLN A 252 -3.11 22.57 -8.07
C GLN A 252 -3.75 21.75 -9.20
N ASP A 253 -3.74 20.43 -9.06
CA ASP A 253 -4.32 19.48 -10.02
C ASP A 253 -5.76 19.07 -9.64
N GLY A 254 -6.30 19.62 -8.54
CA GLY A 254 -7.65 19.34 -8.06
C GLY A 254 -7.80 17.95 -7.42
N ILE A 255 -6.70 17.35 -6.95
CA ILE A 255 -6.69 16.04 -6.29
C ILE A 255 -6.52 16.22 -4.76
N GLY A 256 -7.37 15.56 -3.98
CA GLY A 256 -7.38 15.65 -2.52
C GLY A 256 -6.26 14.83 -1.87
N HIS A 257 -5.01 15.27 -1.97
CA HIS A 257 -3.87 14.49 -1.47
C HIS A 257 -3.89 14.22 0.04
N VAL A 258 -4.46 15.14 0.84
CA VAL A 258 -4.67 14.92 2.28
C VAL A 258 -5.62 13.75 2.52
N ALA A 259 -6.71 13.64 1.74
CA ALA A 259 -7.64 12.53 1.83
C ALA A 259 -6.95 11.19 1.52
N HIS A 260 -6.05 11.20 0.54
CA HIS A 260 -5.30 10.02 0.11
C HIS A 260 -4.32 9.55 1.20
N LEU A 261 -3.61 10.50 1.84
CA LEU A 261 -2.68 10.23 2.93
C LEU A 261 -3.41 9.80 4.21
N SER A 262 -4.53 10.43 4.56
CA SER A 262 -5.35 10.01 5.70
C SER A 262 -5.89 8.60 5.53
N GLY A 263 -6.29 8.22 4.31
CA GLY A 263 -6.70 6.86 3.98
C GLY A 263 -5.59 5.84 4.24
N ALA A 264 -4.39 6.09 3.70
CA ALA A 264 -3.23 5.25 3.95
C ALA A 264 -2.90 5.13 5.46
N ALA A 265 -2.99 6.23 6.21
CA ALA A 265 -2.80 6.25 7.65
C ALA A 265 -3.84 5.41 8.41
N VAL A 266 -5.13 5.48 8.02
CA VAL A 266 -6.18 4.61 8.60
C VAL A 266 -5.90 3.14 8.32
N GLY A 267 -5.48 2.79 7.10
CA GLY A 267 -5.10 1.42 6.75
C GLY A 267 -3.92 0.90 7.58
N ALA A 268 -2.85 1.70 7.72
CA ALA A 268 -1.69 1.36 8.54
C ALA A 268 -2.02 1.28 10.05
N GLY A 269 -2.92 2.15 10.53
CA GLY A 269 -3.45 2.10 11.89
C GLY A 269 -4.24 0.81 12.14
N TYR A 270 -5.10 0.41 11.20
CA TYR A 270 -5.86 -0.82 11.29
C TYR A 270 -4.96 -2.06 11.26
N TYR A 271 -3.92 -2.06 10.42
CA TYR A 271 -2.86 -3.09 10.45
C TYR A 271 -2.22 -3.21 11.84
N SER A 272 -1.83 -2.08 12.42
CA SER A 272 -1.18 -2.02 13.73
C SER A 272 -2.11 -2.52 14.85
N TYR A 273 -3.39 -2.19 14.78
CA TYR A 273 -4.42 -2.70 15.69
C TYR A 273 -4.53 -4.23 15.60
N LEU A 274 -4.61 -4.79 14.38
CA LEU A 274 -4.71 -6.23 14.18
C LEU A 274 -3.45 -6.99 14.64
N ARG A 275 -2.26 -6.38 14.57
CA ARG A 275 -1.00 -6.92 15.10
C ARG A 275 -0.95 -6.98 16.63
N ARG A 276 -1.58 -6.01 17.32
CA ARG A 276 -1.57 -5.91 18.80
C ARG A 276 -2.57 -6.87 19.45
N GLY A 277 -3.72 -7.07 18.83
CA GLY A 277 -4.60 -8.19 19.20
C GLY A 277 -3.92 -9.49 18.82
N ARG A 278 -4.04 -10.55 19.63
CA ARG A 278 -3.55 -11.91 19.31
C ARG A 278 -4.26 -12.56 18.09
N PHE A 279 -4.79 -11.76 17.16
CA PHE A 279 -5.48 -12.16 15.93
C PHE A 279 -4.55 -12.79 14.89
N TRP A 280 -3.24 -12.58 15.00
CA TRP A 280 -2.23 -13.14 14.11
C TRP A 280 -1.25 -14.01 14.91
N ARG A 281 -1.65 -15.26 15.17
CA ARG A 281 -0.73 -16.39 15.26
C ARG A 281 -0.86 -17.16 13.94
N PHE A 282 0.00 -16.86 12.99
CA PHE A 282 0.29 -17.71 11.83
C PHE A 282 1.78 -18.01 11.87
#